data_AF-A0A699Z5D9-F1
#
_entry.id   AF-A0A699Z5D9-F1
#
_cell.length_a   1.000
_cell.length_b   1.000
_cell.length_c   1.000
_cell.angle_alpha   90.00
_cell.angle_beta   90.00
_cell.angle_gamma   90.00
#
_symmetry.space_group_name_H-M   'P 1'
#
loop_
_entity.id
_entity.type
_entity.pdbx_description
1 polymer ?
#
loop_
_entity_poly.entity_id
_entity_poly.type
_entity_poly.pdbx_seq_one_letter_code
_entity_poly.pdbx_strand_id
1 'polypeptide(L)' 'MAQQVTHRDMVNFVAETTGAALIVKGRFVEPGKQPPPGERKIYMLIEGPTELSVKRAKQVSEGRVCHALTTPS' A
#
# COMPACT_ATOMS: atom_id res chain seq x y z
N MET A 1 6.98 -16.49 13.28
CA MET A 1 7.95 -15.66 12.54
C MET A 1 7.15 -14.66 11.72
N ALA A 2 6.97 -13.44 12.22
CA ALA A 2 6.26 -12.40 11.48
C ALA A 2 7.22 -11.84 10.43
N GLN A 3 6.96 -12.11 9.15
CA GLN A 3 7.69 -11.43 8.09
C GLN A 3 7.29 -9.96 8.16
N GLN A 4 8.21 -9.12 8.66
CA GLN A 4 8.15 -7.69 8.40
C GLN A 4 8.30 -7.52 6.90
N VAL A 5 7.18 -7.42 6.20
CA VAL A 5 7.18 -7.03 4.80
C VAL A 5 7.64 -5.59 4.78
N THR A 6 8.91 -5.38 4.47
CA THR A 6 9.47 -4.05 4.28
C THR A 6 8.65 -3.39 3.16
N HIS A 7 8.16 -2.17 3.36
CA HIS A 7 7.32 -1.46 2.37
C HIS A 7 7.92 -1.46 0.95
N ARG A 8 9.26 -1.53 0.83
CA ARG A 8 9.98 -1.64 -0.43
C ARG A 8 9.81 -2.98 -1.15
N ASP A 9 9.79 -4.09 -0.42
CA ASP A 9 9.65 -5.43 -1.00
C ASP A 9 8.26 -5.61 -1.60
N MET A 10 7.25 -5.05 -0.94
CA MET A 10 5.88 -5.01 -1.48
C MET A 10 5.81 -4.18 -2.77
N VAL A 11 6.46 -3.02 -2.82
CA VAL A 11 6.50 -2.17 -4.02
C VAL A 11 7.11 -2.91 -5.20
N ASN A 12 8.26 -3.56 -4.98
CA ASN A 12 8.93 -4.36 -6.01
C ASN A 12 8.05 -5.54 -6.44
N PHE A 13 7.46 -6.27 -5.50
CA PHE A 13 6.59 -7.40 -5.80
C PHE A 13 5.37 -6.99 -6.64
N VAL A 14 4.73 -5.87 -6.32
CA VAL A 14 3.60 -5.35 -7.12
C VAL A 14 4.06 -4.96 -8.51
N ALA A 15 5.22 -4.30 -8.65
CA ALA A 15 5.79 -3.96 -9.94
C ALA A 15 6.08 -5.20 -10.80
N GLU A 16 6.69 -6.23 -10.21
CA GLU A 16 7.00 -7.49 -10.89
C GLU A 16 5.75 -8.29 -11.27
N THR A 17 4.76 -8.34 -10.39
CA THR A 17 3.56 -9.17 -10.59
C THR A 17 2.54 -8.51 -11.53
N THR A 18 2.44 -7.19 -11.51
CA THR A 18 1.36 -6.45 -12.20
C THR A 18 1.86 -5.57 -13.35
N GLY A 19 3.17 -5.31 -13.41
CA GLY A 19 3.77 -4.36 -14.34
C GLY A 19 3.41 -2.91 -14.04
N ALA A 20 2.87 -2.61 -12.84
CA ALA A 20 2.52 -1.26 -12.41
C ALA A 20 3.46 -0.79 -11.29
N ALA A 21 3.94 0.45 -11.41
CA ALA A 21 4.71 1.11 -10.38
C ALA A 21 3.81 1.49 -9.19
N LEU A 22 4.24 1.11 -7.99
CA LEU A 22 3.57 1.43 -6.73
C LEU A 22 4.39 2.47 -5.97
N ILE A 23 3.79 3.63 -5.68
CA ILE A 23 4.47 4.71 -4.96
C ILE A 23 3.66 5.02 -3.71
N VAL A 24 4.25 4.77 -2.54
CA VAL A 24 3.63 5.05 -1.24
C VAL A 24 4.25 6.32 -0.67
N LYS A 25 3.43 7.33 -0.36
CA LYS A 25 3.86 8.57 0.26
C LYS A 25 3.03 8.89 1.49
N GLY A 26 3.65 9.52 2.46
CA GLY A 26 3.03 9.88 3.74
C GLY A 26 3.22 8.81 4.81
N ARG A 27 2.59 9.03 5.96
CA ARG A 27 2.70 8.17 7.13
C ARG A 27 1.37 7.46 7.37
N PHE A 28 1.43 6.18 7.71
CA PHE A 28 0.24 5.48 8.17
C PHE A 28 -0.24 6.15 9.46
N VAL A 29 -1.49 6.63 9.43
CA VAL A 29 -2.15 7.20 10.59
C VAL A 29 -3.21 6.19 10.99
N GLU A 30 -3.13 5.73 12.24
CA GLU A 30 -4.07 4.75 12.77
C GLU A 30 -5.52 5.27 12.61
N PRO A 31 -6.47 4.37 12.30
CA PRO A 31 -7.89 4.73 12.25
C PRO A 31 -8.31 5.39 13.56
N GLY A 32 -8.90 6.58 13.49
CA GLY A 32 -9.34 7.34 14.67
C GLY A 32 -8.29 8.28 15.27
N LYS A 33 -7.03 8.25 14.83
CA LYS A 33 -6.04 9.29 15.18
C LYS A 33 -6.01 10.39 14.13
N GLN A 34 -5.86 11.64 14.57
CA GLN A 34 -5.56 12.75 13.67
C GLN A 34 -4.07 12.73 13.29
N PRO A 35 -3.72 12.98 12.02
CA PRO A 35 -2.32 13.15 11.63
C PRO A 35 -1.69 14.30 12.44
N PRO A 36 -0.39 14.19 12.79
CA PRO A 36 0.35 15.29 13.38
C PRO A 36 0.26 16.56 12.50
N PRO A 37 0.28 17.77 13.10
CA PRO A 37 0.27 19.01 12.34
C PRO A 37 1.46 19.05 11.36
N GLY A 38 1.16 19.14 10.06
CA GLY A 38 2.17 19.16 9.00
C GLY A 38 2.41 17.82 8.27
N GLU A 39 1.93 16.71 8.81
CA GLU A 39 1.98 15.41 8.10
C GLU A 39 0.67 15.14 7.34
N ARG A 40 0.79 14.59 6.12
CA ARG A 40 -0.37 14.18 5.31
C ARG A 40 -0.67 12.69 5.54
N LYS A 41 -1.97 12.35 5.49
CA LYS A 41 -2.42 10.95 5.46
C LYS A 41 -1.68 10.19 4.35
N ILE A 42 -1.37 8.92 4.62
CA ILE A 42 -0.77 8.02 3.62
C ILE A 42 -1.64 7.98 2.35
N TYR A 43 -1.00 8.15 1.21
CA TYR A 43 -1.62 7.95 -0.09
C TYR A 43 -0.70 7.10 -0.95
N MET A 44 -1.33 6.29 -1.81
CA MET A 44 -0.66 5.34 -2.68
C MET A 44 -0.99 5.71 -4.12
N LEU A 45 0.03 6.01 -4.91
CA LEU A 45 -0.06 6.19 -6.35
C LEU A 45 0.25 4.85 -7.03
N ILE A 46 -0.55 4.53 -8.03
CA ILE A 46 -0.36 3.35 -8.86
C ILE A 46 -0.31 3.82 -10.30
N GLU A 47 0.80 3.61 -10.97
CA GLU A 47 1.01 3.99 -12.36
C GLU A 47 1.31 2.75 -13.17
N GLY A 48 0.57 2.51 -14.24
CA GLY A 48 0.74 1.32 -15.06
C GLY A 48 0.43 1.60 -16.52
N PRO A 49 0.93 0.75 -17.44
CA PRO A 49 0.74 0.93 -18.88
C PRO A 49 -0.72 0.70 -19.32
N THR A 50 -1.52 0.02 -18.49
CA THR A 50 -2.94 -0.26 -18.78
C THR A 50 -3.80 -0.09 -17.52
N GLU A 51 -5.08 0.22 -17.70
CA GLU A 51 -6.05 0.28 -16.60
C GLU A 51 -6.15 -1.07 -15.86
N LEU A 52 -5.99 -2.18 -16.59
CA LEU A 52 -5.99 -3.53 -16.02
C LEU A 52 -4.79 -3.78 -15.10
N SER A 53 -3.60 -3.29 -15.46
CA SER A 53 -2.41 -3.32 -14.57
C SER A 53 -2.65 -2.53 -13.29
N VAL A 54 -3.26 -1.33 -13.39
CA VAL A 54 -3.59 -0.49 -12.23
C VAL A 54 -4.63 -1.17 -11.33
N LYS A 55 -5.69 -1.74 -11.89
CA LYS A 55 -6.72 -2.47 -11.13
C LYS A 55 -6.15 -3.68 -10.40
N ARG A 56 -5.28 -4.47 -11.06
CA ARG A 56 -4.60 -5.61 -10.45
C ARG A 56 -3.66 -5.18 -9.33
N ALA A 57 -2.86 -4.14 -9.54
CA ALA A 57 -1.99 -3.58 -8.51
C ALA A 57 -2.78 -3.11 -7.28
N LYS A 58 -3.92 -2.44 -7.49
CA LYS A 58 -4.83 -2.07 -6.41
C LYS A 58 -5.31 -3.30 -5.63
N GLN A 59 -5.82 -4.33 -6.30
CA GLN A 59 -6.27 -5.56 -5.64
C GLN A 59 -5.16 -6.27 -4.84
N VAL A 60 -3.95 -6.38 -5.41
CA VAL A 60 -2.80 -7.00 -4.71
C VAL A 60 -2.41 -6.19 -3.48
N SER A 61 -2.45 -4.86 -3.59
CA SER A 61 -2.12 -3.97 -2.47
C SER A 61 -3.18 -4.02 -1.36
N GLU A 62 -4.46 -3.96 -1.68
CA GLU A 62 -5.56 -4.06 -0.71
C GLU A 62 -5.60 -5.43 -0.03
N GLY A 63 -5.39 -6.51 -0.79
CA GLY A 63 -5.34 -7.88 -0.24
C GLY A 63 -4.16 -8.14 0.71
N ARG A 64 -3.08 -7.37 0.59
CA ARG A 64 -1.87 -7.49 1.43
C ARG A 64 -1.80 -6.47 2.56
N VAL A 65 -2.62 -5.41 2.54
CA VAL A 65 -2.81 -4.52 3.69
C VAL A 65 -3.49 -5.26 4.87
N CYS A 66 -4.09 -6.42 4.61
CA CYS A 66 -4.69 -7.29 5.63
C CYS A 66 -3.72 -8.35 6.18
N HIS A 67 -2.85 -7.93 7.09
CA HIS A 67 -2.53 -8.68 8.33
C HIS A 67 -1.93 -7.82 9.45
N ALA A 68 -1.52 -6.58 9.15
CA ALA A 68 -0.96 -5.69 10.17
C ALA A 68 -1.93 -4.64 10.71
N LEU A 69 -3.04 -4.30 10.02
CA LEU A 69 -3.83 -3.10 10.38
C LEU A 69 -5.35 -3.20 10.24
N THR A 70 -5.90 -4.39 10.03
CA THR A 70 -7.34 -4.63 10.17
C THR A 70 -7.55 -5.72 11.20
N THR A 71 -7.66 -5.32 12.46
CA THR A 71 -8.39 -6.10 13.47
C THR A 71 -9.88 -5.96 13.15
N PRO A 72 -10.60 -7.03 12.80
CA PRO A 72 -12.01 -7.10 13.13
C PRO A 72 -12.12 -7.44 14.62
N SER A 73 -12.77 -6.56 15.36
CA SER A 73 -13.31 -6.81 16.71
C SER A 73 -14.29 -7.98 16.71
#